data_AF-A0A1V2H4G6-F1
#
_entry.id   AF-A0A1V2H4G6-F1
#
_cell.length_a   1.000
_cell.length_b   1.000
_cell.length_c   1.000
_cell.angle_alpha   90.00
_cell.angle_beta   90.00
_cell.angle_gamma   90.00
#
_symmetry.space_group_name_H-M   'P 1'
#
loop_
_entity.id
_entity.type
_entity.pdbx_description
1 polymer ?
#
loop_
_entity_poly.entity_id
_entity_poly.type
_entity_poly.pdbx_seq_one_letter_code
_entity_poly.pdbx_strand_id
1 'polypeptide(L)' 'MTLSAPLPRPSAPHDTLRNAGLIESPVVALFDDAELASAAPRRVSASAWRHRTPRVVVLAPDPGLRERLYAAGAILVVG' A
#
# COMPACT_ATOMS: atom_id res chain seq x y z
N MET A 1 -50.81 7.56 11.58
CA MET A 1 -49.64 7.41 10.71
C MET A 1 -48.49 8.18 11.35
N THR A 2 -47.60 7.50 12.05
CA THR A 2 -46.47 8.11 12.78
C THR A 2 -45.23 8.07 11.90
N LEU A 3 -44.74 9.24 11.46
CA LEU A 3 -43.45 9.36 10.78
C LEU A 3 -42.33 9.02 11.78
N SER A 4 -41.54 8.00 11.48
CA SER A 4 -40.30 7.70 12.21
C SER A 4 -39.30 8.84 11.98
N ALA A 5 -38.81 9.43 13.06
CA ALA A 5 -37.76 10.44 13.00
C ALA A 5 -36.49 9.86 12.36
N PRO A 6 -35.81 10.59 11.47
CA PRO A 6 -34.57 10.12 10.85
C PRO A 6 -33.49 9.96 11.91
N LEU A 7 -32.94 8.74 12.03
CA LEU A 7 -31.77 8.45 12.87
C LEU A 7 -30.58 9.31 12.39
N PRO A 8 -29.79 9.89 13.30
CA PRO A 8 -28.60 10.65 12.92
C PRO A 8 -27.63 9.75 12.16
N ARG A 9 -27.18 10.23 10.99
CA ARG A 9 -26.18 9.53 10.18
C ARG A 9 -24.90 9.39 11.03
N PRO A 10 -24.30 8.20 11.17
CA PRO A 10 -23.05 8.06 11.91
C PRO A 10 -21.99 8.95 11.26
N SER A 11 -21.47 9.91 12.03
CA SER A 11 -20.36 10.76 11.60
C SER A 11 -19.13 9.89 11.35
N ALA A 12 -18.46 10.09 10.22
CA ALA A 12 -17.18 9.44 9.97
C ALA A 12 -16.24 9.76 11.15
N PRO A 13 -15.58 8.77 11.76
CA PRO A 13 -14.63 9.04 12.82
C PRO A 13 -13.56 9.98 12.29
N HIS A 14 -13.47 11.18 12.87
CA HIS A 14 -12.40 12.15 12.64
C HIS A 14 -11.09 11.70 13.30
N ASP A 15 -10.78 10.41 13.22
CA ASP A 15 -9.49 9.88 13.65
C ASP A 15 -8.48 10.21 12.54
N THR A 16 -8.17 11.50 12.42
CA THR A 16 -7.00 11.94 11.67
C THR A 16 -5.79 11.46 12.46
N LEU A 17 -4.97 10.60 11.85
CA LEU A 17 -3.73 10.09 12.43
C LEU A 17 -2.98 11.27 13.08
N ARG A 18 -3.01 11.36 14.41
CA ARG A 18 -2.60 12.54 15.19
C ARG A 18 -1.10 12.88 15.09
N ASN A 19 -0.36 12.12 14.28
CA ASN A 19 1.06 12.30 13.95
C ASN A 19 1.34 11.95 12.48
N ALA A 20 0.45 12.34 11.57
CA ALA A 20 0.76 12.33 10.15
C ALA A 20 1.85 13.39 9.91
N GLY A 21 3.12 12.99 10.03
CA GLY A 21 4.21 13.63 9.28
C GLY A 21 3.89 13.60 7.78
N LEU A 22 4.85 13.92 6.91
CA LEU A 22 4.71 13.58 5.49
C LEU A 22 4.40 12.08 5.42
N ILE A 23 3.13 11.74 5.17
CA ILE A 23 2.72 10.36 4.90
C ILE A 23 3.27 10.12 3.50
N GLU A 24 4.51 9.66 3.45
CA GLU A 24 5.12 9.25 2.20
C GLU A 24 4.27 8.12 1.64
N SER A 25 3.85 8.30 0.38
CA SER A 25 2.98 7.34 -0.27
C SER A 25 3.72 6.00 -0.38
N PRO A 26 3.04 4.87 -0.10
CA PRO A 26 3.66 3.56 -0.22
C PRO A 26 4.06 3.31 -1.68
N VAL A 27 5.17 2.62 -1.87
CA VAL A 27 5.62 2.21 -3.20
C VAL A 27 4.93 0.89 -3.55
N VAL A 28 4.21 0.89 -4.66
CA VAL A 28 3.50 -0.26 -5.21
C VAL A 28 4.22 -0.73 -6.46
N ALA A 29 4.59 -2.01 -6.51
CA ALA A 29 5.15 -2.65 -7.67
C ALA A 29 4.25 -3.78 -8.20
N LEU A 30 4.07 -3.80 -9.51
CA LEU A 30 3.40 -4.86 -10.25
C LEU A 30 4.45 -5.75 -10.92
N PHE A 31 4.25 -7.05 -10.86
CA PHE A 31 5.08 -8.07 -11.50
C PHE A 31 4.21 -8.90 -12.44
N ASP A 32 4.79 -9.40 -13.51
CA ASP A 32 4.09 -10.34 -14.40
C ASP A 32 3.98 -11.74 -13.75
N ASP A 33 5.00 -12.11 -12.98
CA ASP A 33 5.14 -13.40 -12.32
C ASP A 33 4.96 -13.29 -10.80
N ALA A 34 4.19 -14.22 -10.22
CA ALA A 34 3.85 -14.22 -8.79
C ALA A 34 5.02 -14.68 -7.90
N GLU A 35 5.90 -15.55 -8.39
CA GLU A 35 7.10 -15.98 -7.69
C GLU A 35 8.11 -14.81 -7.60
N LEU A 36 8.24 -14.04 -8.69
CA LEU A 36 9.04 -12.81 -8.68
C LEU A 36 8.51 -11.80 -7.66
N ALA A 37 7.19 -11.58 -7.62
CA ALA A 37 6.57 -10.71 -6.62
C ALA A 37 6.82 -11.20 -5.17
N SER A 38 6.73 -12.51 -4.93
CA SER A 38 6.95 -13.11 -3.62
C SER A 38 8.41 -12.97 -3.15
N ALA A 39 9.37 -13.05 -4.07
CA ALA A 39 10.79 -12.91 -3.79
C ALA A 39 11.27 -11.44 -3.68
N ALA A 40 10.57 -10.50 -4.30
CA ALA A 40 11.00 -9.10 -4.41
C ALA A 40 11.26 -8.40 -3.06
N PRO A 41 10.41 -8.52 -2.02
CA PRO A 41 10.68 -7.89 -0.72
C PRO A 41 12.01 -8.28 -0.10
N ARG A 42 12.41 -9.55 -0.26
CA ARG A 42 13.70 -10.06 0.24
C ARG A 42 14.87 -9.50 -0.57
N ARG A 43 14.73 -9.42 -1.90
CA ARG A 43 15.77 -8.90 -2.80
C ARG A 43 16.03 -7.41 -2.56
N VAL A 44 15.00 -6.65 -2.26
CA VAL A 44 15.10 -5.20 -2.07
C VAL A 44 15.29 -4.79 -0.61
N SER A 45 15.40 -5.77 0.31
CA SER A 45 15.55 -5.57 1.76
C SER A 45 14.49 -4.64 2.36
N ALA A 46 13.26 -4.73 1.87
CA ALA A 46 12.17 -3.85 2.30
C ALA A 46 11.16 -4.57 3.19
N SER A 47 10.64 -3.83 4.17
CA SER A 47 9.56 -4.27 5.04
C SER A 47 8.27 -4.41 4.23
N ALA A 48 7.87 -5.66 3.95
CA ALA A 48 6.62 -5.94 3.26
C ALA A 48 5.42 -5.47 4.10
N TRP A 49 4.50 -4.73 3.48
CA TRP A 49 3.21 -4.45 4.10
C TRP A 49 2.36 -5.73 4.15
N ARG A 50 1.53 -5.85 5.19
CA ARG A 50 0.85 -7.10 5.57
C ARG A 50 -0.12 -7.65 4.52
N HIS A 51 -0.39 -6.92 3.44
CA HIS A 51 -1.29 -7.35 2.37
C HIS A 51 -0.51 -8.02 1.23
N ARG A 52 -0.83 -9.29 0.95
CA ARG A 52 -0.26 -10.05 -0.16
C ARG A 52 -1.32 -10.27 -1.22
N THR A 53 -1.23 -9.49 -2.29
CA THR A 53 -1.94 -9.80 -3.54
C THR A 53 -0.96 -10.51 -4.45
N PRO A 54 -1.31 -11.64 -5.09
CA PRO A 54 -0.43 -12.26 -6.05
C PRO A 54 -0.05 -11.22 -7.12
N ARG A 55 1.24 -11.16 -7.46
CA ARG A 55 1.83 -10.21 -8.44
C ARG A 55 1.94 -8.74 -8.03
N VAL A 56 1.44 -8.35 -6.86
CA VAL A 56 1.56 -6.96 -6.39
C VAL A 56 2.28 -6.93 -5.06
N VAL A 57 3.27 -6.04 -4.97
CA VAL A 57 4.02 -5.80 -3.74
C VAL A 57 3.83 -4.35 -3.32
N VAL A 58 3.47 -4.15 -2.05
CA VAL A 58 3.36 -2.83 -1.44
C VAL A 58 4.43 -2.72 -0.37
N LEU A 59 5.28 -1.70 -0.48
CA LEU A 59 6.45 -1.48 0.38
C LEU A 59 6.43 -0.06 0.95
N ALA A 60 7.05 0.09 2.12
CA ALA A 60 7.35 1.41 2.64
C ALA A 60 8.30 2.16 1.67
N PRO A 61 8.13 3.46 1.51
CA PRO A 61 9.04 4.27 0.71
C PRO A 61 10.45 4.23 1.31
N ASP A 62 11.44 4.02 0.44
CA ASP A 62 12.86 3.95 0.78
C ASP A 62 13.66 4.52 -0.40
N PRO A 63 14.68 5.37 -0.20
CA PRO A 63 15.48 5.91 -1.29
C PRO A 63 16.05 4.80 -2.19
N GLY A 64 15.93 4.97 -3.51
CA GLY A 64 16.40 3.98 -4.48
C GLY A 64 15.57 2.69 -4.55
N LEU A 65 14.39 2.64 -3.91
CA LEU A 65 13.52 1.46 -3.93
C LEU A 65 12.93 1.22 -5.31
N ARG A 66 12.58 2.28 -6.06
CA ARG A 66 12.00 2.16 -7.40
C ARG A 66 12.95 1.44 -8.36
N GLU A 67 14.21 1.85 -8.38
CA GLU A 67 15.27 1.29 -9.20
C GLU A 67 15.53 -0.17 -8.82
N ARG A 68 15.57 -0.47 -7.52
CA ARG A 68 15.71 -1.85 -7.02
C ARG A 68 14.52 -2.74 -7.39
N LEU A 69 13.30 -2.21 -7.42
CA LEU A 69 12.11 -2.95 -7.84
C LEU A 69 12.10 -3.24 -9.34
N TYR A 70 12.50 -2.27 -10.18
CA TYR A 70 12.69 -2.52 -11.61
C TYR A 70 13.79 -3.56 -11.85
N ALA A 71 14.93 -3.47 -11.15
CA ALA A 71 15.99 -4.48 -11.23
C ALA A 71 15.54 -5.87 -10.74
N ALA A 72 14.54 -5.93 -9.85
CA ALA A 72 13.93 -7.17 -9.38
C ALA A 72 12.89 -7.77 -10.35
N GLY A 73 12.58 -7.08 -11.46
CA GLY A 73 11.65 -7.55 -12.50
C GLY A 73 10.24 -6.96 -12.39
N ALA A 74 10.05 -5.84 -11.69
CA ALA A 74 8.78 -5.13 -11.71
C ALA A 74 8.51 -4.55 -13.11
N ILE A 75 7.27 -4.68 -13.58
CA ILE A 75 6.81 -4.11 -14.85
C ILE A 75 6.27 -2.68 -14.68
N LEU A 76 5.82 -2.34 -13.47
CA LEU A 76 5.34 -1.01 -13.12
C LEU A 76 5.64 -0.74 -11.65
N VAL A 77 6.14 0.45 -11.34
CA VAL A 77 6.35 0.93 -9.98
C VAL A 77 5.72 2.31 -9.82
N VAL A 78 4.85 2.47 -8.82
CA VAL A 78 4.13 3.71 -8.49
C VAL A 78 4.39 4.07 -7.03
N GLY A 79 4.58 5.34 -6.70
CA GLY A 79 4.73 5.83 -5.33
C GLY A 79 4.74 7.34 -5.28
#